data_AF-A0A2V9KX53-F1
#
_entry.id   AF-A0A2V9KX53-F1
#
_cell.length_a   1.000
_cell.length_b   1.000
_cell.length_c   1.000
_cell.angle_alpha   90.00
_cell.angle_beta   90.00
_cell.angle_gamma   90.00
#
_symmetry.space_group_name_H-M   'P 1'
#
loop_
_entity.id
_entity.type
_entity.pdbx_description
1 polymer ?
#
loop_
_entity_poly.entity_id
_entity_poly.type
_entity_poly.pdbx_seq_one_letter_code
_entity_poly.pdbx_strand_id
1 'polypeptide(L)'
;MIPKPLKIGIGGPVGSGKTALVEALCLRLRDQKQLAVITNDIYTREDAEFLTRRGALAPDRVIGVETGGCPHTAIREDASVNLEAV
;
A
#
# COMPACT_ATOMS: atom_id res chain seq x y z
N MET A 1 -13.35 14.35 17.20
CA MET A 1 -13.03 13.91 15.82
C MET A 1 -11.76 13.09 15.87
N ILE A 2 -11.76 11.89 15.30
CA ILE A 2 -10.54 11.11 15.10
C ILE A 2 -9.73 11.83 14.01
N PRO A 3 -8.46 12.22 14.24
CA PRO A 3 -7.66 12.89 13.23
C PRO A 3 -7.49 11.98 12.01
N LYS A 4 -7.71 12.53 10.81
CA LYS A 4 -7.50 11.79 9.56
C LYS A 4 -6.02 11.39 9.45
N PRO A 5 -5.69 10.14 9.11
CA PRO A 5 -4.31 9.72 8.93
C PRO A 5 -3.67 10.47 7.76
N LEU A 6 -2.36 10.74 7.87
CA LEU A 6 -1.56 11.22 6.74
C LEU A 6 -1.50 10.12 5.67
N LYS A 7 -1.90 10.45 4.45
CA LYS A 7 -1.85 9.53 3.30
C LYS A 7 -0.65 9.88 2.43
N ILE A 8 0.18 8.89 2.10
CA ILE A 8 1.40 9.06 1.30
C ILE A 8 1.34 8.08 0.13
N GLY A 9 1.31 8.60 -1.10
CA GLY A 9 1.36 7.77 -2.31
C GLY A 9 2.80 7.50 -2.75
N ILE A 10 3.13 6.24 -3.04
CA ILE A 10 4.43 5.83 -3.56
C ILE A 10 4.25 5.33 -5.00
N GLY A 11 4.54 6.21 -5.96
CA GLY A 11 4.47 5.92 -7.39
C GLY A 11 5.84 5.73 -8.03
N GLY A 12 5.87 5.11 -9.21
CA GLY A 12 7.10 4.87 -9.97
C GLY A 12 6.98 3.70 -10.96
N PRO A 13 7.90 3.56 -11.92
CA PRO A 13 7.90 2.49 -12.91
C PRO A 13 7.88 1.08 -12.30
N VAL A 14 7.49 0.08 -13.10
CA VAL A 14 7.61 -1.34 -12.71
C VAL A 14 9.10 -1.64 -12.46
N GLY A 15 9.40 -2.34 -11.36
CA GLY A 15 10.77 -2.70 -10.98
C GLY A 15 11.59 -1.59 -10.29
N SER A 16 11.04 -0.38 -10.07
CA SER A 16 11.79 0.73 -9.45
C SER A 16 12.02 0.60 -7.93
N GLY A 17 11.63 -0.51 -7.32
CA GLY A 17 11.81 -0.77 -5.88
C GLY A 17 10.76 -0.16 -4.95
N LYS A 18 9.55 0.15 -5.44
CA LYS A 18 8.46 0.72 -4.61
C LYS A 18 8.14 -0.14 -3.38
N THR A 19 7.91 -1.44 -3.58
CA THR A 19 7.58 -2.38 -2.50
C THR A 19 8.73 -2.51 -1.50
N ALA A 20 9.98 -2.50 -1.97
CA ALA A 20 11.16 -2.51 -1.11
C ALA A 20 11.29 -1.23 -0.26
N LEU A 21 10.97 -0.06 -0.84
CA LEU A 21 10.92 1.20 -0.08
C LEU A 21 9.83 1.15 0.99
N VAL A 22 8.64 0.64 0.65
CA VAL A 22 7.52 0.47 1.60
C VAL A 22 7.92 -0.46 2.75
N GLU A 23 8.53 -1.61 2.46
CA GLU A 23 9.04 -2.54 3.48
C GLU A 23 10.02 -1.83 4.43
N ALA A 24 11.03 -1.14 3.88
CA ALA A 24 12.05 -0.44 4.66
C ALA A 24 11.45 0.65 5.56
N LEU A 25 10.47 1.42 5.06
CA LEU A 25 9.76 2.43 5.83
C LEU A 25 8.94 1.80 6.95
N CYS A 26 8.20 0.72 6.68
CA CYS A 26 7.41 0.01 7.67
C CYS A 26 8.30 -0.52 8.79
N LEU A 27 9.38 -1.25 8.46
CA LEU A 27 10.30 -1.80 9.45
C LEU A 27 10.94 -0.70 10.32
N ARG A 28 11.24 0.46 9.75
CA ARG A 28 11.88 1.56 10.48
C ARG A 28 10.93 2.34 11.38
N LEU A 29 9.64 2.40 11.02
CA LEU A 29 8.68 3.32 11.66
C LEU A 29 7.57 2.62 12.45
N ARG A 30 7.35 1.31 12.27
CA ARG A 30 6.23 0.58 12.89
C ARG A 30 6.19 0.63 14.42
N ASP A 31 7.35 0.80 15.06
CA ASP A 31 7.43 0.90 16.53
C ASP A 31 7.21 2.34 17.05
N GLN A 32 7.20 3.33 16.13
CA GLN A 32 7.09 4.76 16.46
C GLN A 32 5.78 5.39 15.95
N LYS A 33 5.13 4.75 14.96
CA LYS A 33 3.96 5.27 14.25
C LYS A 33 2.93 4.16 14.05
N GLN A 34 1.65 4.53 14.08
CA GLN A 34 0.59 3.65 13.60
C GLN A 34 0.55 3.71 12.07
N LEU A 35 0.85 2.59 11.42
CA LEU A 35 0.99 2.49 9.97
C LEU A 35 0.04 1.42 9.42
N ALA A 36 -0.42 1.66 8.20
CA ALA A 36 -1.09 0.69 7.36
C ALA A 36 -0.58 0.89 5.91
N VAL A 37 -0.63 -0.16 5.12
CA VAL A 37 -0.23 -0.15 3.70
C VAL A 37 -1.38 -0.64 2.84
N ILE A 38 -1.67 0.11 1.78
CA ILE A 38 -2.52 -0.32 0.69
C ILE A 38 -1.62 -0.50 -0.54
N THR A 39 -1.59 -1.69 -1.12
CA THR A 39 -0.84 -1.99 -2.36
C THR A 39 -1.80 -2.09 -3.53
N ASN A 40 -1.38 -1.59 -4.68
CA ASN A 40 -2.20 -1.57 -5.89
C ASN A 40 -1.55 -2.47 -6.93
N ASP A 41 -2.16 -3.64 -7.15
CA ASP A 41 -1.72 -4.62 -8.12
C ASP A 41 -2.79 -4.76 -9.22
N ILE A 42 -2.38 -5.06 -10.45
CA ILE A 42 -3.29 -5.04 -11.60
C ILE A 42 -4.23 -6.25 -11.59
N TYR A 43 -3.70 -7.44 -11.30
CA TYR A 43 -4.43 -8.73 -11.32
C TYR A 43 -4.02 -9.69 -10.19
N THR A 44 -3.20 -9.21 -9.25
CA THR A 44 -2.60 -10.03 -8.20
C THR A 44 -2.74 -9.32 -6.85
N ARG A 45 -2.25 -9.95 -5.79
CA ARG A 45 -2.07 -9.32 -4.46
C ARG A 45 -0.65 -9.56 -3.95
N GLU A 46 0.29 -9.70 -4.88
CA GLU A 46 1.64 -10.18 -4.63
C GLU A 46 2.41 -9.22 -3.73
N ASP A 47 2.23 -7.91 -3.90
CA ASP A 47 2.90 -6.90 -3.07
C ASP A 47 2.40 -6.98 -1.61
N ALA A 48 1.09 -7.15 -1.39
CA ALA A 48 0.51 -7.29 -0.05
C ALA A 48 0.98 -8.59 0.64
N GLU A 49 0.98 -9.71 -0.10
CA GLU A 49 1.49 -10.98 0.40
C GLU A 49 2.99 -10.92 0.70
N PHE A 50 3.77 -10.26 -0.15
CA PHE A 50 5.20 -10.04 0.06
C PHE A 50 5.43 -9.31 1.37
N LEU A 51 4.80 -8.15 1.56
CA LEU A 51 4.96 -7.35 2.79
C LEU A 51 4.52 -8.11 4.05
N THR A 52 3.45 -8.88 3.95
CA THR A 52 2.96 -9.72 5.05
C THR A 52 3.93 -10.83 5.39
N ARG A 53 4.43 -11.58 4.39
CA ARG A 53 5.44 -12.66 4.58
C ARG A 53 6.75 -12.13 5.15
N ARG A 54 7.15 -10.92 4.77
CA ARG A 54 8.34 -10.24 5.29
C ARG A 54 8.15 -9.70 6.70
N GLY A 55 6.93 -9.73 7.23
CA GLY A 55 6.60 -9.18 8.53
C GLY A 55 6.80 -7.66 8.59
N ALA A 56 6.54 -6.95 7.48
CA ALA A 56 6.67 -5.50 7.44
C ALA A 56 5.73 -4.83 8.46
N LEU A 57 4.48 -5.29 8.51
CA LEU A 57 3.45 -4.96 9.50
C LEU A 57 2.65 -6.22 9.85
N ALA A 58 1.75 -6.11 10.85
CA ALA A 58 0.78 -7.16 11.12
C ALA A 58 -0.16 -7.34 9.90
N PRO A 59 -0.65 -8.57 9.60
CA PRO A 59 -1.42 -8.85 8.39
C PRO A 59 -2.69 -7.99 8.23
N ASP A 60 -3.34 -7.64 9.34
CA ASP A 60 -4.52 -6.77 9.38
C ASP A 60 -4.25 -5.32 8.98
N ARG A 61 -2.97 -4.94 8.84
CA ARG A 61 -2.52 -3.59 8.44
C ARG A 61 -1.98 -3.53 7.01
N VAL A 62 -2.06 -4.62 6.26
CA VAL A 62 -1.60 -4.67 4.86
C VAL A 62 -2.77 -5.14 3.99
N ILE A 63 -3.24 -4.28 3.10
CA ILE A 63 -4.36 -4.56 2.20
C ILE A 63 -3.87 -4.46 0.76
N GLY A 64 -4.04 -5.52 -0.02
CA GLY A 64 -3.84 -5.46 -1.47
C GLY A 64 -5.16 -5.18 -2.18
N VAL A 65 -5.21 -4.20 -3.07
CA VAL A 65 -6.36 -3.91 -3.93
C VAL A 65 -6.02 -4.19 -5.38
N GLU A 66 -6.98 -4.81 -6.08
CA GLU A 66 -6.87 -5.07 -7.51
C GLU A 66 -7.43 -3.87 -8.28
N THR A 67 -6.57 -3.21 -9.06
CA THR A 67 -6.95 -1.97 -9.78
C THR A 67 -7.50 -2.23 -11.18
N GLY A 68 -7.38 -3.46 -11.68
CA GLY A 68 -7.56 -3.75 -13.10
C GLY A 68 -6.47 -3.12 -13.98
N GLY A 69 -6.64 -3.23 -15.31
CA GLY A 69 -5.61 -2.95 -16.32
C GLY A 69 -5.04 -1.52 -16.39
N CYS A 70 -5.65 -0.53 -15.72
CA CYS A 70 -5.26 0.88 -15.80
C CYS A 70 -4.86 1.43 -14.42
N PRO A 71 -3.62 1.18 -13.94
CA PRO A 71 -3.19 1.56 -12.58
C PRO A 71 -3.23 3.07 -12.34
N HIS A 72 -3.06 3.89 -13.38
CA HIS A 72 -3.16 5.36 -13.26
C HIS A 72 -4.58 5.82 -12.89
N THR A 73 -5.61 5.14 -13.40
CA THR A 73 -7.03 5.43 -13.09
C THR A 73 -7.30 5.24 -11.62
N ALA A 74 -6.88 4.11 -11.06
CA ALA A 74 -7.10 3.76 -9.65
C ALA A 74 -6.47 4.75 -8.64
N ILE A 75 -5.54 5.59 -9.08
CA ILE A 75 -4.84 6.56 -8.20
C ILE A 75 -5.05 8.03 -8.62
N ARG A 76 -5.73 8.30 -9.75
CA ARG A 76 -5.97 9.66 -10.26
C ARG A 76 -7.42 9.90 -10.59
N GLU A 77 -7.94 9.25 -11.62
CA GLU A 77 -9.27 9.54 -12.16
C GLU A 77 -10.39 8.91 -11.31
N ASP A 78 -10.16 7.72 -10.75
CA ASP A 78 -11.11 7.03 -9.86
C ASP A 78 -10.35 6.32 -8.72
N ALA A 79 -10.29 6.97 -7.56
CA ALA A 79 -9.63 6.43 -6.37
C ALA A 79 -10.58 5.65 -5.44
N SER A 80 -11.80 5.33 -5.87
CA SER A 80 -12.83 4.67 -5.04
C SER A 80 -12.31 3.43 -4.33
N VAL A 81 -11.65 2.53 -5.06
CA VAL A 81 -11.07 1.28 -4.54
C VAL A 81 -10.08 1.53 -3.39
N ASN A 82 -9.27 2.59 -3.50
CA ASN A 82 -8.32 2.96 -2.45
C ASN A 82 -9.03 3.63 -1.25
N LEU A 83 -10.14 4.32 -1.47
CA LEU A 83 -10.91 4.98 -0.42
C LEU A 83 -11.75 3.99 0.39
N GLU A 84 -12.23 2.92 -0.23
CA GLU A 84 -12.95 1.83 0.44
C GLU A 84 -12.05 0.97 1.33
N ALA A 85 -10.75 0.93 1.03
CA ALA A 85 -9.76 0.17 1.79
C ALA A 85 -9.21 0.89 3.04
N VAL A 86 -9.67 2.11 3.33
CA VAL A 86 -9.20 2.98 4.45
C VAL A 86 -10.12 2.94 5.65
#